data_AF-A0A544YTN9-F1
#
_entry.id   AF-A0A544YTN9-F1
#
_cell.length_a   1.000
_cell.length_b   1.000
_cell.length_c   1.000
_cell.angle_alpha   90.00
_cell.angle_beta   90.00
_cell.angle_gamma   90.00
#
_symmetry.space_group_name_H-M   'P 1'
#
loop_
_entity.id
_entity.type
_entity.pdbx_description
1 polymer ?
#
loop_
_entity_poly.entity_id
_entity_poly.type
_entity_poly.pdbx_seq_one_letter_code
_entity_poly.pdbx_strand_id
1 'polypeptide(L)'
;MGDAVTSPPPDPASASSAQEFIDVLQRLRTWAGQPSLRRLRHLAGRSTTPDGHQVDALPASTVSYILNGRGLPGLPRLAFVEAYVAACLSACDLSTEEIEAQVARWQDTWRRIASPGDLESATQQAKKTTPSVHAPAPTASGPGRTRILLAGLAGLVAGALIATVVTLFLRPADDAIPLVRGEDPNRCDAPSVCFSDRGQTGRFRDVTDSYQPLNDSRDTRAMVNPRKDDVVWLRWEDGHSECTMPFATYRLAPGVAEIRISRDYRCPPEKGKRRAVLDPAAVVPAPLPPCYATTSRRQAAMGASSVSTLPPGRSSSLIQVRRASLPARVL
;
A
#
# COMPACT_ATOMS: atom_id res chain seq x y z
N MET A 1 6.70 22.43 -6.53
CA MET A 1 6.10 21.07 -6.60
C MET A 1 7.23 20.14 -6.93
N GLY A 2 7.74 19.41 -5.93
CA GLY A 2 8.94 18.59 -6.07
C GLY A 2 8.67 17.35 -6.91
N ASP A 3 9.62 17.03 -7.79
CA ASP A 3 9.71 15.74 -8.46
C ASP A 3 9.89 14.66 -7.40
N ALA A 4 8.78 14.11 -6.91
CA ALA A 4 8.80 12.91 -6.11
C ALA A 4 9.43 11.82 -6.99
N VAL A 5 10.72 11.60 -6.78
CA VAL A 5 11.51 10.59 -7.48
C VAL A 5 10.80 9.27 -7.26
N THR A 6 10.10 8.80 -8.28
CA THR A 6 9.51 7.47 -8.32
C THR A 6 10.65 6.49 -8.44
N SER A 7 11.19 6.07 -7.29
CA SER A 7 12.24 5.06 -7.26
C SER A 7 11.75 3.83 -8.03
N PRO A 8 12.57 3.26 -8.94
CA PRO A 8 12.19 2.06 -9.68
C PRO A 8 11.94 0.89 -8.71
N PRO A 9 11.16 -0.13 -9.13
CA PRO A 9 11.02 -1.35 -8.33
C PRO A 9 12.40 -1.96 -8.06
N PRO A 10 12.59 -2.61 -6.90
CA PRO A 10 13.88 -3.17 -6.54
C PRO A 10 14.31 -4.24 -7.55
N ASP A 11 15.57 -4.17 -7.96
CA ASP A 11 16.14 -5.09 -8.95
C ASP A 11 16.44 -6.46 -8.31
N PRO A 12 15.81 -7.56 -8.79
CA PRO A 12 16.10 -8.90 -8.30
C PRO A 12 17.56 -9.32 -8.52
N ALA A 13 18.24 -8.81 -9.56
CA ALA A 13 19.61 -9.19 -9.87
C ALA A 13 20.61 -8.87 -8.74
N SER A 14 20.24 -7.98 -7.81
CA SER A 14 21.03 -7.65 -6.62
C SER A 14 21.19 -8.80 -5.62
N ALA A 15 20.37 -9.85 -5.69
CA ALA A 15 20.52 -11.03 -4.82
C ALA A 15 21.54 -12.03 -5.39
N SER A 16 22.45 -12.49 -4.55
CA SER A 16 23.42 -13.55 -4.85
C SER A 16 23.12 -14.87 -4.12
N SER A 17 22.23 -14.84 -3.12
CA SER A 17 21.88 -16.00 -2.30
C SER A 17 20.36 -16.10 -2.08
N ALA A 18 19.90 -17.26 -1.58
CA ALA A 18 18.48 -17.47 -1.27
C ALA A 18 17.95 -16.47 -0.23
N GLN A 19 18.76 -16.14 0.79
CA GLN A 19 18.39 -15.18 1.82
C GLN A 19 18.29 -13.77 1.25
N GLU A 20 19.29 -13.32 0.48
CA GLU A 20 19.25 -12.00 -0.17
C GLU A 20 18.05 -11.88 -1.12
N PHE A 21 17.67 -12.97 -1.79
CA PHE A 21 16.49 -12.99 -2.66
C PHE A 21 15.19 -12.75 -1.87
N ILE A 22 15.06 -13.36 -0.69
CA ILE A 22 13.92 -13.11 0.22
C ILE A 22 13.92 -11.66 0.70
N ASP A 23 15.09 -11.09 1.02
CA ASP A 23 15.20 -9.70 1.44
C ASP A 23 14.78 -8.75 0.30
N VAL A 24 15.10 -9.07 -0.96
CA VAL A 24 14.59 -8.30 -2.11
C VAL A 24 13.08 -8.43 -2.26
N LEU A 25 12.48 -9.61 -2.02
CA LEU A 25 11.02 -9.78 -2.02
C LEU A 25 10.33 -8.94 -0.92
N GLN A 26 10.94 -8.81 0.25
CA GLN A 26 10.45 -7.92 1.31
C GLN A 26 10.57 -6.43 0.90
N ARG A 27 11.69 -6.04 0.27
CA ARG A 27 11.86 -4.70 -0.28
C ARG A 27 10.84 -4.39 -1.37
N LEU A 28 10.53 -5.35 -2.25
CA LEU A 28 9.50 -5.21 -3.27
C LEU A 28 8.14 -4.91 -2.64
N ARG A 29 7.76 -5.65 -1.61
CA ARG A 29 6.51 -5.40 -0.90
C ARG A 29 6.49 -4.05 -0.20
N THR A 30 7.62 -3.61 0.36
CA THR A 30 7.72 -2.28 0.97
C THR A 30 7.60 -1.17 -0.07
N TRP A 31 8.29 -1.31 -1.20
CA TRP A 31 8.17 -0.42 -2.36
C TRP A 31 6.73 -0.37 -2.89
N ALA A 32 6.03 -1.51 -2.90
CA ALA A 32 4.63 -1.62 -3.29
C ALA A 32 3.63 -1.07 -2.25
N GLY A 33 4.11 -0.44 -1.17
CA GLY A 33 3.25 0.14 -0.13
C GLY A 33 2.78 -0.81 0.94
N GLN A 34 3.51 -1.91 1.12
CA GLN A 34 3.22 -2.95 2.10
C GLN A 34 1.77 -3.47 2.02
N PRO A 35 1.29 -3.93 0.85
CA PRO A 35 -0.03 -4.54 0.74
C PRO A 35 -0.18 -5.65 1.78
N SER A 36 -1.36 -5.76 2.42
CA SER A 36 -1.60 -6.88 3.34
C SER A 36 -1.54 -8.21 2.60
N LEU A 37 -1.27 -9.26 3.37
CA LEU A 37 -1.27 -10.63 2.87
C LEU A 37 -2.63 -11.01 2.25
N ARG A 38 -3.71 -10.44 2.78
CA ARG A 38 -5.06 -10.62 2.25
C ARG A 38 -5.20 -10.02 0.86
N ARG A 39 -4.73 -8.78 0.66
CA ARG A 39 -4.76 -8.11 -0.64
C ARG A 39 -3.88 -8.83 -1.64
N LEU A 40 -2.68 -9.25 -1.25
CA LEU A 40 -1.81 -10.05 -2.10
C LEU A 40 -2.49 -11.35 -2.54
N ARG A 41 -3.17 -12.05 -1.64
CA ARG A 41 -3.94 -13.26 -1.95
C ARG A 41 -5.05 -12.99 -2.96
N HIS A 42 -5.78 -11.88 -2.81
CA HIS A 42 -6.83 -11.51 -3.75
C HIS A 42 -6.25 -11.19 -5.14
N LEU A 43 -5.17 -10.40 -5.20
CA LEU A 43 -4.51 -10.02 -6.45
C LEU A 43 -3.85 -11.19 -7.16
N ALA A 44 -3.29 -12.15 -6.43
CA ALA A 44 -2.70 -13.35 -6.99
C ALA A 44 -3.76 -14.36 -7.49
N GLY A 45 -5.00 -14.23 -7.03
CA GLY A 45 -6.09 -15.12 -7.41
C GLY A 45 -5.87 -16.58 -6.95
N ARG A 46 -6.33 -17.50 -7.78
CA ARG A 46 -6.25 -18.95 -7.54
C ARG A 46 -5.38 -19.61 -8.60
N SER A 47 -4.63 -20.63 -8.19
CA SER A 47 -3.87 -21.50 -9.06
C SER A 47 -4.52 -22.89 -9.10
N THR A 48 -4.34 -23.60 -10.21
CA THR A 48 -4.82 -24.97 -10.37
C THR A 48 -3.64 -25.92 -10.19
N THR A 49 -3.74 -26.87 -9.26
CA THR A 49 -2.73 -27.91 -9.07
C THR A 49 -2.74 -28.88 -10.26
N PRO A 50 -1.67 -29.68 -10.47
CA PRO A 50 -1.67 -30.71 -11.52
C PRO A 50 -2.86 -31.69 -11.42
N ASP A 51 -3.40 -31.91 -10.22
CA ASP A 51 -4.57 -32.75 -9.96
C ASP A 51 -5.91 -32.06 -10.27
N GLY A 52 -5.89 -30.81 -10.75
CA GLY A 52 -7.09 -30.03 -11.08
C GLY A 52 -7.73 -29.29 -9.90
N HIS A 53 -7.16 -29.37 -8.69
CA HIS A 53 -7.69 -28.65 -7.53
C HIS A 53 -7.34 -27.16 -7.59
N GLN A 54 -8.32 -26.29 -7.33
CA GLN A 54 -8.06 -24.86 -7.17
C GLN A 54 -7.60 -24.56 -5.75
N VAL A 55 -6.42 -23.94 -5.65
CA VAL A 55 -5.83 -23.47 -4.39
C VAL A 55 -5.51 -21.99 -4.49
N ASP A 56 -5.52 -21.27 -3.37
CA ASP A 56 -5.05 -19.89 -3.35
C ASP A 56 -3.58 -19.86 -3.83
N ALA A 57 -3.26 -19.00 -4.82
CA ALA A 57 -1.90 -18.92 -5.35
C ALA A 57 -0.90 -18.42 -4.30
N LEU A 58 -1.38 -17.57 -3.37
CA LEU A 58 -0.64 -17.06 -2.22
C LEU A 58 -1.42 -17.26 -0.91
N PRO A 59 -1.37 -18.46 -0.30
CA PRO A 59 -1.93 -18.66 1.04
C PRO A 59 -1.22 -17.74 2.04
N ALA A 60 -2.00 -17.05 2.90
CA ALA A 60 -1.46 -16.06 3.83
C ALA A 60 -0.42 -16.65 4.80
N SER A 61 -0.62 -17.90 5.23
CA SER A 61 0.32 -18.65 6.07
C SER A 61 1.66 -18.86 5.35
N THR A 62 1.64 -19.24 4.07
CA THR A 62 2.85 -19.46 3.26
C THR A 62 3.62 -18.17 3.04
N VAL A 63 2.94 -17.08 2.67
CA VAL A 63 3.60 -15.77 2.50
C VAL A 63 4.25 -15.32 3.82
N SER A 64 3.52 -15.44 4.94
CA SER A 64 4.06 -15.10 6.26
C SER A 64 5.27 -15.98 6.63
N TYR A 65 5.18 -17.28 6.40
CA TYR A 65 6.25 -18.24 6.70
C TYR A 65 7.55 -17.92 5.93
N ILE A 66 7.43 -17.68 4.62
CA ILE A 66 8.57 -17.37 3.75
C ILE A 66 9.17 -16.01 4.10
N LEU A 67 8.35 -14.96 4.19
CA LEU A 67 8.86 -13.61 4.46
C LEU A 67 9.46 -13.45 5.85
N ASN A 68 9.09 -14.28 6.83
CA ASN A 68 9.72 -14.24 8.15
C ASN A 68 11.00 -15.09 8.25
N GLY A 69 11.50 -15.64 7.13
CA GLY A 69 12.71 -16.47 7.12
C GLY A 69 12.59 -17.76 7.94
N ARG A 70 11.36 -18.22 8.24
CA ARG A 70 11.12 -19.46 9.01
C ARG A 70 11.28 -20.72 8.17
N GLY A 71 11.45 -20.56 6.85
CA GLY A 71 11.76 -21.63 5.91
C GLY A 71 13.14 -22.25 6.16
N LEU A 72 13.31 -23.47 5.66
CA LEU A 72 14.65 -24.01 5.37
C LEU A 72 15.44 -22.99 4.52
N PRO A 73 16.79 -23.01 4.54
CA PRO A 73 17.65 -22.05 3.84
C PRO A 73 17.58 -22.11 2.29
N GLY A 74 16.53 -22.72 1.73
CA GLY A 74 16.30 -22.85 0.31
C GLY A 74 15.49 -21.69 -0.27
N LEU A 75 15.58 -21.56 -1.59
CA LEU A 75 14.74 -20.63 -2.35
C LEU A 75 13.26 -20.99 -2.25
N PRO A 76 12.36 -20.00 -2.21
CA PRO A 76 10.92 -20.22 -2.39
C PRO A 76 10.64 -20.92 -3.73
N ARG A 77 9.53 -21.67 -3.83
CA ARG A 77 9.12 -22.28 -5.11
C ARG A 77 8.91 -21.21 -6.17
N LEU A 78 9.29 -21.48 -7.43
CA LEU A 78 9.19 -20.50 -8.53
C LEU A 78 7.76 -19.97 -8.72
N ALA A 79 6.75 -20.84 -8.71
CA ALA A 79 5.34 -20.44 -8.82
C ALA A 79 4.89 -19.48 -7.70
N PHE A 80 5.46 -19.58 -6.50
CA PHE A 80 5.20 -18.62 -5.42
C PHE A 80 5.81 -17.26 -5.74
N VAL A 81 7.05 -17.23 -6.26
CA VAL A 81 7.74 -15.99 -6.63
C VAL A 81 6.96 -15.25 -7.71
N GLU A 82 6.54 -15.94 -8.75
CA GLU A 82 5.74 -15.37 -9.84
C GLU A 82 4.45 -14.72 -9.32
N ALA A 83 3.66 -15.48 -8.56
CA ALA A 83 2.40 -14.98 -8.01
C ALA A 83 2.60 -13.81 -7.06
N TYR A 84 3.64 -13.86 -6.20
CA TYR A 84 3.94 -12.81 -5.23
C TYR A 84 4.40 -11.52 -5.89
N VAL A 85 5.33 -11.62 -6.85
CA VAL A 85 5.84 -10.47 -7.60
C VAL A 85 4.71 -9.84 -8.41
N ALA A 86 3.94 -10.64 -9.17
CA ALA A 86 2.80 -10.16 -9.94
C ALA A 86 1.77 -9.45 -9.05
N ALA A 87 1.44 -10.02 -7.88
CA ALA A 87 0.51 -9.40 -6.94
C ALA A 87 1.03 -8.08 -6.35
N CYS A 88 2.32 -7.99 -6.01
CA CYS A 88 2.91 -6.74 -5.52
C CYS A 88 2.89 -5.64 -6.59
N LEU A 89 3.24 -5.97 -7.82
CA LEU A 89 3.25 -5.01 -8.94
C LEU A 89 1.82 -4.60 -9.35
N SER A 90 0.87 -5.55 -9.33
CA SER A 90 -0.56 -5.27 -9.54
C SER A 90 -1.12 -4.35 -8.46
N ALA A 91 -0.64 -4.44 -7.21
CA ALA A 91 -1.08 -3.56 -6.13
C ALA A 91 -0.76 -2.08 -6.40
N CYS A 92 0.21 -1.82 -7.28
CA CYS A 92 0.66 -0.51 -7.75
C CYS A 92 0.05 -0.12 -9.12
N ASP A 93 -0.93 -0.87 -9.61
CA ASP A 93 -1.61 -0.63 -10.89
C ASP A 93 -0.65 -0.54 -12.11
N LEU A 94 0.43 -1.33 -12.11
CA LEU A 94 1.25 -1.53 -13.31
C LEU A 94 0.45 -2.27 -14.38
N SER A 95 0.77 -2.02 -15.65
CA SER A 95 0.15 -2.75 -16.76
C SER A 95 0.59 -4.21 -16.78
N THR A 96 -0.23 -5.08 -17.38
CA THR A 96 0.07 -6.51 -17.51
C THR A 96 1.42 -6.77 -18.19
N GLU A 97 1.74 -6.02 -19.25
CA GLU A 97 3.03 -6.13 -19.97
C GLU A 97 4.22 -5.76 -19.08
N GLU A 98 4.11 -4.68 -18.31
CA GLU A 98 5.16 -4.28 -17.34
C GLU A 98 5.32 -5.34 -16.24
N ILE A 99 4.23 -5.94 -15.78
CA ILE A 99 4.22 -7.00 -14.77
C ILE A 99 4.93 -8.25 -15.32
N GLU A 100 4.57 -8.71 -16.52
CA GLU A 100 5.19 -9.89 -17.15
C GLU A 100 6.70 -9.69 -17.36
N ALA A 101 7.12 -8.53 -17.84
CA ALA A 101 8.53 -8.19 -18.02
C ALA A 101 9.30 -8.18 -16.68
N GLN A 102 8.68 -7.71 -15.60
CA GLN A 102 9.27 -7.81 -14.26
C GLN A 102 9.34 -9.26 -13.80
N VAL A 103 8.25 -10.02 -13.87
CA VAL A 103 8.21 -11.44 -13.45
C VAL A 103 9.31 -12.25 -14.16
N ALA A 104 9.55 -12.03 -15.46
CA ALA A 104 10.64 -12.66 -16.20
C ALA A 104 12.03 -12.40 -15.56
N ARG A 105 12.34 -11.14 -15.20
CA ARG A 105 13.61 -10.80 -14.50
C ARG A 105 13.75 -11.51 -13.15
N TRP A 106 12.66 -11.63 -12.41
CA TRP A 106 12.62 -12.33 -11.14
C TRP A 106 12.83 -13.84 -11.30
N GLN A 107 12.25 -14.45 -12.34
CA GLN A 107 12.48 -15.85 -12.70
C GLN A 107 13.94 -16.11 -13.10
N ASP A 108 14.55 -15.24 -13.90
CA ASP A 108 15.95 -15.38 -14.32
C ASP A 108 16.91 -15.33 -13.14
N THR A 109 16.70 -14.38 -12.24
CA THR A 109 17.47 -14.29 -11.00
C THR A 109 17.28 -15.54 -10.14
N TRP A 110 16.04 -16.00 -10.00
CA TRP A 110 15.73 -17.21 -9.25
C TRP A 110 16.47 -18.42 -9.83
N ARG A 111 16.44 -18.61 -11.16
CA ARG A 111 17.14 -19.70 -11.86
C ARG A 111 18.66 -19.64 -11.67
N ARG A 112 19.24 -18.44 -11.70
CA ARG A 112 20.67 -18.22 -11.44
C ARG A 112 21.06 -18.67 -10.03
N ILE A 113 20.31 -18.28 -9.01
CA ILE A 113 20.59 -18.66 -7.61
C ILE A 113 20.29 -20.15 -7.37
N ALA A 114 19.26 -20.69 -8.02
CA ALA A 114 18.84 -22.09 -7.89
C ALA A 114 19.76 -23.08 -8.61
N SER A 115 20.72 -22.60 -9.42
CA SER A 115 21.71 -23.44 -10.10
C SER A 115 22.94 -23.59 -9.19
N PRO A 116 23.05 -24.66 -8.39
CA PRO A 116 24.15 -24.84 -7.42
C PRO A 116 25.53 -25.01 -8.09
N GLY A 117 25.60 -25.21 -9.41
CA GLY A 117 26.84 -25.51 -10.14
C GLY A 117 27.89 -24.39 -10.15
N ASP A 118 27.49 -23.14 -9.98
CA ASP A 118 28.41 -22.01 -10.15
C ASP A 118 29.08 -21.57 -8.82
N LEU A 119 28.48 -21.86 -7.67
CA LEU A 119 29.01 -21.45 -6.35
C LEU A 119 29.93 -22.49 -5.71
N GLU A 120 29.73 -23.78 -6.00
CA GLU A 120 30.64 -24.82 -5.54
C GLU A 120 32.00 -24.70 -6.25
N SER A 121 32.02 -24.25 -7.51
CA SER A 121 33.26 -24.00 -8.27
C SER A 121 34.04 -22.80 -7.74
N ALA A 122 33.38 -21.71 -7.34
CA ALA A 122 34.03 -20.55 -6.72
C ALA A 122 34.61 -20.88 -5.32
N THR A 123 33.92 -21.72 -4.55
CA THR A 123 34.36 -22.09 -3.19
C THR A 123 35.45 -23.17 -3.21
N GLN A 124 35.40 -24.13 -4.16
CA GLN A 124 36.48 -25.10 -4.34
C GLN A 124 37.76 -24.46 -4.89
N GLN A 125 37.66 -23.40 -5.70
CA GLN A 125 38.82 -22.66 -6.20
C GLN A 125 39.46 -21.77 -5.12
N ALA A 126 38.67 -21.21 -4.20
CA ALA A 126 39.18 -20.52 -3.01
C ALA A 126 39.88 -21.48 -2.04
N LYS A 127 39.36 -22.70 -1.87
CA LYS A 127 39.94 -23.72 -0.97
C LYS A 127 41.22 -24.36 -1.50
N LYS A 128 41.49 -24.28 -2.81
CA LYS A 128 42.73 -24.81 -3.43
C LYS A 128 43.94 -23.86 -3.31
N THR A 129 43.75 -22.65 -2.77
CA THR A 129 44.82 -21.63 -2.71
C THR A 129 45.20 -21.23 -1.27
N THR A 130 44.94 -22.08 -0.27
CA THR A 130 45.50 -21.87 1.08
C THR A 130 46.63 -22.86 1.34
N PRO A 131 47.90 -22.41 1.37
CA PRO A 131 49.00 -23.23 1.87
C PRO A 131 48.74 -23.57 3.33
N SER A 132 48.73 -24.87 3.62
CA SER A 132 48.62 -25.42 4.97
C SER A 132 49.74 -24.88 5.86
N VAL A 133 49.44 -23.85 6.67
CA VAL A 133 50.28 -23.41 7.78
C VAL A 133 49.67 -23.91 9.09
N HIS A 134 50.53 -24.49 9.89
CA HIS A 134 50.27 -25.38 11.01
C HIS A 134 50.01 -24.61 12.32
N ALA A 135 48.98 -25.06 13.09
CA ALA A 135 48.83 -24.96 14.56
C ALA A 135 48.59 -23.55 15.20
N PRO A 136 48.31 -23.44 16.53
CA PRO A 136 47.57 -24.28 17.50
C PRO A 136 46.42 -23.52 18.23
N ALA A 137 45.64 -24.24 19.05
CA ALA A 137 44.56 -23.76 19.93
C ALA A 137 45.00 -22.73 21.01
N PRO A 138 44.09 -21.89 21.54
CA PRO A 138 43.58 -22.14 22.91
C PRO A 138 42.14 -21.63 23.27
N THR A 139 41.83 -21.95 24.53
CA THR A 139 40.69 -21.88 25.47
C THR A 139 39.87 -20.59 25.74
N ALA A 140 38.58 -20.82 26.04
CA ALA A 140 37.76 -20.42 27.22
C ALA A 140 37.44 -18.95 27.62
N SER A 141 36.25 -18.82 28.26
CA SER A 141 35.78 -17.78 29.21
C SER A 141 35.24 -16.47 28.60
N GLY A 142 34.09 -15.88 28.93
CA GLY A 142 33.04 -16.06 29.95
C GLY A 142 31.92 -15.00 29.73
N PRO A 143 30.86 -14.94 30.57
CA PRO A 143 29.65 -14.15 30.30
C PRO A 143 29.61 -12.78 31.00
N GLY A 144 29.31 -11.70 30.24
CA GLY A 144 29.10 -10.35 30.76
C GLY A 144 27.62 -9.95 30.74
N ARG A 145 26.98 -9.91 31.92
CA ARG A 145 25.69 -9.26 32.18
C ARG A 145 25.89 -7.75 32.30
N THR A 146 25.11 -6.95 31.58
CA THR A 146 25.04 -5.49 31.83
C THR A 146 23.59 -5.09 32.06
N ARG A 147 23.28 -4.71 33.32
CA ARG A 147 22.07 -4.00 33.72
C ARG A 147 22.32 -2.51 33.51
N ILE A 148 21.39 -1.79 32.87
CA ILE A 148 21.38 -0.33 32.88
C ILE A 148 20.06 0.13 33.51
N LEU A 149 20.21 0.80 34.65
CA LEU A 149 19.27 1.63 35.40
C LEU A 149 19.52 3.08 35.00
N LEU A 150 18.48 3.87 34.74
CA LEU A 150 18.44 5.35 34.81
C LEU A 150 16.95 5.75 34.66
N ALA A 151 16.21 6.20 35.68
CA ALA A 151 16.33 7.36 36.56
C ALA A 151 16.01 8.71 35.87
N GLY A 152 14.77 9.18 36.11
CA GLY A 152 14.41 10.54 36.54
C GLY A 152 14.60 11.72 35.58
N LEU A 153 13.54 12.52 35.40
CA LEU A 153 13.50 13.91 35.89
C LEU A 153 12.12 14.54 35.65
N ALA A 154 11.48 14.93 36.76
CA ALA A 154 10.37 15.86 36.81
C ALA A 154 10.92 17.29 36.69
N GLY A 155 10.31 18.10 35.81
CA GLY A 155 10.66 19.50 35.58
C GLY A 155 9.39 20.35 35.58
N LEU A 156 9.20 21.07 36.68
CA LEU A 156 8.11 21.98 37.00
C LEU A 156 8.47 23.37 36.45
N VAL A 157 7.65 23.97 35.58
CA VAL A 157 7.78 25.40 35.21
C VAL A 157 6.42 26.06 35.29
N ALA A 158 6.25 26.83 36.37
CA ALA A 158 5.23 27.86 36.51
C ALA A 158 5.80 29.18 35.98
N GLY A 159 4.99 29.99 35.29
CA GLY A 159 5.36 31.37 35.03
C GLY A 159 4.53 32.09 33.97
N ALA A 160 3.92 33.20 34.41
CA ALA A 160 3.51 34.38 33.64
C ALA A 160 2.14 34.38 32.93
N LEU A 161 1.13 34.72 33.74
CA LEU A 161 0.07 35.69 33.39
C LEU A 161 0.69 37.02 32.91
N ILE A 162 0.13 37.63 31.85
CA ILE A 162 -0.36 39.03 31.78
C ILE A 162 -0.60 39.43 30.30
N ALA A 163 -1.78 40.04 30.07
CA ALA A 163 -2.17 40.93 28.97
C ALA A 163 -2.52 40.33 27.59
N THR A 164 -3.82 40.07 27.36
CA THR A 164 -4.50 40.50 26.10
C THR A 164 -6.02 40.53 26.29
N VAL A 165 -6.50 41.64 26.85
CA VAL A 165 -7.89 42.10 26.70
C VAL A 165 -7.86 43.14 25.57
N VAL A 166 -8.84 43.11 24.67
CA VAL A 166 -9.03 43.92 23.45
C VAL A 166 -8.63 43.21 22.13
N THR A 167 -9.52 42.30 21.70
CA THR A 167 -9.81 41.98 20.28
C THR A 167 -11.13 41.17 20.19
N LEU A 168 -12.19 41.68 20.82
CA LEU A 168 -13.54 41.32 20.38
C LEU A 168 -13.92 42.29 19.24
N PHE A 169 -14.51 41.76 18.16
CA PHE A 169 -15.26 42.46 17.09
C PHE A 169 -14.77 42.41 15.63
N LEU A 170 -13.92 41.46 15.21
CA LEU A 170 -13.87 41.06 13.78
C LEU A 170 -13.57 39.55 13.66
N ARG A 171 -14.63 38.73 13.53
CA ARG A 171 -14.51 37.32 13.12
C ARG A 171 -14.47 37.27 11.58
N PRO A 172 -13.33 36.96 10.93
CA PRO A 172 -13.38 36.50 9.55
C PRO A 172 -14.11 35.14 9.53
N ALA A 173 -15.06 35.00 8.62
CA ALA A 173 -15.77 33.76 8.34
C ALA A 173 -14.86 32.80 7.55
N ASP A 174 -13.75 32.40 8.16
CA ASP A 174 -12.93 31.26 7.75
C ASP A 174 -12.78 30.38 8.99
N ASP A 175 -13.83 29.60 9.29
CA ASP A 175 -13.78 28.47 10.22
C ASP A 175 -12.94 27.34 9.60
N ALA A 176 -11.68 27.64 9.25
CA ALA A 176 -10.66 26.63 9.17
C ALA A 176 -10.43 26.17 10.62
N ILE A 177 -11.23 25.19 11.06
CA ILE A 177 -11.00 24.45 12.30
C ILE A 177 -9.50 24.14 12.31
N PRO A 178 -8.70 24.72 13.23
CA PRO A 178 -7.31 24.36 13.32
C PRO A 178 -7.29 22.86 13.54
N LEU A 179 -6.68 22.12 12.60
CA LEU A 179 -6.25 20.75 12.87
C LEU A 179 -5.44 20.85 14.16
N VAL A 180 -6.05 20.43 15.27
CA VAL A 180 -5.51 20.62 16.62
C VAL A 180 -4.13 19.96 16.63
N ARG A 181 -3.12 20.82 16.63
CA ARG A 181 -1.70 20.47 16.58
C ARG A 181 -1.19 20.29 18.02
N GLY A 182 -1.83 19.42 18.79
CA GLY A 182 -1.58 19.32 20.24
C GLY A 182 -1.69 17.92 20.86
N GLU A 183 -2.52 17.02 20.34
CA GLU A 183 -2.52 15.61 20.70
C GLU A 183 -2.36 14.81 19.42
N ASP A 184 -1.39 13.90 19.39
CA ASP A 184 -0.99 13.21 18.18
C ASP A 184 -2.17 12.40 17.60
N PRO A 185 -2.80 12.83 16.48
CA PRO A 185 -3.81 12.01 15.80
C PRO A 185 -3.24 10.66 15.36
N ASN A 186 -1.91 10.47 15.43
CA ASN A 186 -1.23 9.20 15.21
C ASN A 186 -1.42 8.15 16.32
N ARG A 187 -2.18 8.39 17.40
CA ARG A 187 -2.49 7.31 18.37
C ARG A 187 -3.57 6.33 17.90
N CYS A 188 -4.12 6.53 16.70
CA CYS A 188 -4.95 5.52 16.06
C CYS A 188 -4.07 4.42 15.46
N ASP A 189 -3.62 3.50 16.30
CA ASP A 189 -2.86 2.34 15.84
C ASP A 189 -3.74 1.42 15.00
N ALA A 190 -3.21 1.03 13.84
CA ALA A 190 -3.77 -0.09 13.09
C ALA A 190 -3.80 -1.34 13.99
N PRO A 191 -4.90 -2.13 13.99
CA PRO A 191 -5.94 -2.15 12.97
C PRO A 191 -7.24 -1.44 13.39
N SER A 192 -7.25 -0.49 14.32
CA SER A 192 -8.50 0.18 14.72
C SER A 192 -8.80 1.38 13.83
N VAL A 193 -10.08 1.62 13.54
CA VAL A 193 -10.59 2.89 13.02
C VAL A 193 -10.99 3.74 14.21
N CYS A 194 -10.55 4.98 14.26
CA CYS A 194 -10.79 5.85 15.42
C CYS A 194 -11.65 7.03 15.03
N PHE A 195 -12.57 7.37 15.92
CA PHE A 195 -13.32 8.61 15.88
C PHE A 195 -12.80 9.53 16.98
N SER A 196 -12.65 10.80 16.66
CA SER A 196 -12.21 11.82 17.60
C SER A 196 -13.08 13.06 17.49
N ASP A 197 -13.30 13.67 18.65
CA ASP A 197 -13.75 15.05 18.78
C ASP A 197 -12.72 15.79 19.66
N ARG A 198 -13.11 16.60 20.67
CA ARG A 198 -12.21 17.25 21.66
C ARG A 198 -11.50 16.24 22.59
N GLY A 199 -11.12 15.07 22.06
CA GLY A 199 -10.61 13.85 22.70
C GLY A 199 -10.90 12.62 21.81
N GLN A 200 -10.46 11.43 22.22
CA GLN A 200 -10.82 10.16 21.54
C GLN A 200 -12.15 9.63 22.07
N THR A 201 -13.12 9.39 21.18
CA THR A 201 -14.51 9.05 21.57
C THR A 201 -14.89 7.61 21.17
N GLY A 202 -14.18 6.97 20.24
CA GLY A 202 -14.44 5.56 19.89
C GLY A 202 -13.36 4.90 19.05
N ARG A 203 -13.28 3.56 19.16
CA ARG A 203 -12.36 2.70 18.39
C ARG A 203 -13.09 1.45 17.89
N PHE A 204 -13.00 1.19 16.60
CA PHE A 204 -13.62 0.04 15.95
C PHE A 204 -12.54 -0.84 15.33
N ARG A 205 -12.37 -2.06 15.85
CA ARG A 205 -11.31 -2.97 15.43
C ARG A 205 -11.80 -4.07 14.48
N ASP A 206 -13.11 -4.32 14.43
CA ASP A 206 -13.59 -5.53 13.76
C ASP A 206 -14.13 -5.24 12.37
N VAL A 207 -13.61 -6.02 11.43
CA VAL A 207 -14.21 -6.17 10.11
C VAL A 207 -15.59 -6.78 10.31
N THR A 208 -16.61 -6.11 9.81
CA THR A 208 -18.00 -6.47 10.07
C THR A 208 -18.79 -6.53 8.78
N ASP A 209 -19.64 -7.57 8.68
CA ASP A 209 -20.55 -7.72 7.54
C ASP A 209 -21.77 -6.79 7.67
N SER A 210 -22.08 -6.36 8.91
CA SER A 210 -23.16 -5.42 9.26
C SER A 210 -22.63 -4.09 9.79
N TYR A 211 -23.49 -3.08 9.80
CA TYR A 211 -23.22 -1.81 10.45
C TYR A 211 -23.24 -1.96 11.98
N GLN A 212 -22.35 -1.23 12.63
CA GLN A 212 -22.22 -1.13 14.08
C GLN A 212 -22.58 0.30 14.51
N PRO A 213 -23.37 0.48 15.58
CA PRO A 213 -23.73 1.81 16.06
C PRO A 213 -22.48 2.53 16.61
N LEU A 214 -22.38 3.83 16.36
CA LEU A 214 -21.29 4.65 16.88
C LEU A 214 -21.43 4.99 18.37
N ASN A 215 -22.64 4.86 18.95
CA ASN A 215 -22.95 5.21 20.33
C ASN A 215 -22.40 6.62 20.68
N ASP A 216 -21.53 6.71 21.69
CA ASP A 216 -20.89 7.95 22.15
C ASP A 216 -20.05 8.66 21.08
N SER A 217 -19.76 8.01 19.94
CA SER A 217 -19.04 8.59 18.80
C SER A 217 -19.93 9.22 17.73
N ARG A 218 -21.25 9.28 17.90
CA ARG A 218 -22.20 9.75 16.87
C ARG A 218 -21.97 11.21 16.44
N ASP A 219 -21.52 12.07 17.34
CA ASP A 219 -21.32 13.51 17.06
C ASP A 219 -19.85 13.89 16.82
N THR A 220 -19.04 12.91 16.44
CA THR A 220 -17.61 13.13 16.22
C THR A 220 -17.34 13.90 14.95
N ARG A 221 -16.32 14.76 15.01
CA ARG A 221 -15.97 15.66 13.91
C ARG A 221 -14.87 15.12 13.02
N ALA A 222 -14.17 14.08 13.47
CA ALA A 222 -13.09 13.47 12.71
C ALA A 222 -13.09 11.95 12.85
N MET A 223 -12.69 11.29 11.77
CA MET A 223 -12.37 9.87 11.74
C MET A 223 -11.02 9.67 11.08
N VAL A 224 -10.23 8.76 11.65
CA VAL A 224 -8.98 8.29 11.05
C VAL A 224 -9.16 6.81 10.72
N ASN A 225 -8.98 6.46 9.44
CA ASN A 225 -8.87 5.08 8.99
C ASN A 225 -7.38 4.75 8.74
N PRO A 226 -6.62 4.29 9.75
CA PRO A 226 -5.21 3.93 9.58
C PRO A 226 -5.03 2.55 8.94
N ARG A 227 -6.13 1.86 8.61
CA ARG A 227 -6.05 0.52 8.02
C ARG A 227 -5.43 0.60 6.64
N LYS A 228 -4.80 -0.51 6.24
CA LYS A 228 -4.07 -0.60 4.98
C LYS A 228 -4.93 -1.00 3.79
N ASP A 229 -5.90 -1.88 4.01
CA ASP A 229 -6.61 -2.55 2.91
C ASP A 229 -8.10 -2.75 3.15
N ASP A 230 -8.65 -2.15 4.21
CA ASP A 230 -10.07 -2.21 4.50
C ASP A 230 -10.67 -0.82 4.35
N VAL A 231 -11.70 -0.72 3.53
CA VAL A 231 -12.53 0.48 3.44
C VAL A 231 -13.48 0.55 4.62
N VAL A 232 -13.85 1.78 4.98
CA VAL A 232 -14.82 2.02 6.04
C VAL A 232 -16.06 2.64 5.42
N TRP A 233 -17.20 2.00 5.64
CA TRP A 233 -18.50 2.55 5.28
C TRP A 233 -19.06 3.29 6.48
N LEU A 234 -19.36 4.56 6.29
CA LEU A 234 -20.10 5.36 7.25
C LEU A 234 -21.55 5.40 6.81
N ARG A 235 -22.48 5.36 7.77
CA ARG A 235 -23.90 5.57 7.50
C ARG A 235 -24.46 6.65 8.42
N TRP A 236 -25.20 7.56 7.83
CA TRP A 236 -25.86 8.67 8.49
C TRP A 236 -27.25 8.29 8.99
N GLU A 237 -27.81 9.10 9.89
CA GLU A 237 -29.17 8.91 10.41
C GLU A 237 -30.25 8.92 9.33
N ASP A 238 -30.01 9.62 8.22
CA ASP A 238 -30.91 9.65 7.05
C ASP A 238 -30.82 8.37 6.18
N GLY A 239 -29.96 7.41 6.55
CA GLY A 239 -29.72 6.18 5.83
C GLY A 239 -28.71 6.30 4.68
N HIS A 240 -28.19 7.49 4.38
CA HIS A 240 -27.12 7.68 3.41
C HIS A 240 -25.87 6.93 3.87
N SER A 241 -25.08 6.39 2.92
CA SER A 241 -23.84 5.71 3.23
C SER A 241 -22.72 6.15 2.31
N GLU A 242 -21.54 6.39 2.88
CA GLU A 242 -20.34 6.84 2.19
C GLU A 242 -19.20 5.86 2.48
N CYS A 243 -18.38 5.59 1.46
CA CYS A 243 -17.20 4.75 1.60
C CYS A 243 -15.95 5.60 1.72
N THR A 244 -15.11 5.27 2.68
CA THR A 244 -13.86 5.94 2.98
C THR A 244 -12.68 5.00 2.74
N MET A 245 -11.63 5.54 2.15
CA MET A 245 -10.47 4.79 1.71
C MET A 245 -9.52 4.47 2.89
N PRO A 246 -8.66 3.44 2.74
CA PRO A 246 -7.55 3.19 3.66
C PRO A 246 -6.61 4.40 3.77
N PHE A 247 -5.93 4.54 4.91
CA PHE A 247 -4.96 5.61 5.22
C PHE A 247 -5.46 7.04 5.06
N ALA A 248 -6.75 7.27 5.26
CA ALA A 248 -7.34 8.59 5.11
C ALA A 248 -7.93 9.07 6.44
N THR A 249 -7.76 10.37 6.65
CA THR A 249 -8.40 11.13 7.72
C THR A 249 -9.53 11.94 7.11
N TYR A 250 -10.70 11.83 7.70
CA TYR A 250 -11.92 12.48 7.26
C TYR A 250 -12.40 13.43 8.35
N ARG A 251 -12.76 14.65 7.97
CA ARG A 251 -13.68 15.45 8.77
C ARG A 251 -15.08 14.89 8.53
N LEU A 252 -15.87 14.75 9.56
CA LEU A 252 -17.23 14.22 9.45
C LEU A 252 -18.24 15.35 9.57
N ALA A 253 -19.27 15.29 8.74
CA ALA A 253 -20.48 16.05 8.97
C ALA A 253 -21.24 15.46 10.18
N PRO A 254 -22.01 16.27 10.93
CA PRO A 254 -22.87 15.75 11.99
C PRO A 254 -23.82 14.66 11.48
N GLY A 255 -24.24 13.76 12.39
CA GLY A 255 -25.27 12.76 12.10
C GLY A 255 -24.75 11.43 11.52
N VAL A 256 -23.45 11.13 11.62
CA VAL A 256 -22.94 9.78 11.34
C VAL A 256 -23.43 8.85 12.46
N ALA A 257 -24.26 7.87 12.14
CA ALA A 257 -24.89 6.99 13.12
C ALA A 257 -24.18 5.65 13.26
N GLU A 258 -23.66 5.11 12.16
CA GLU A 258 -23.13 3.75 12.12
C GLU A 258 -21.85 3.65 11.29
N ILE A 259 -21.03 2.66 11.62
CA ILE A 259 -19.82 2.29 10.89
C ILE A 259 -19.86 0.82 10.48
N ARG A 260 -19.40 0.51 9.28
CA ARG A 260 -19.09 -0.85 8.85
C ARG A 260 -17.69 -0.90 8.26
N ILE A 261 -16.81 -1.72 8.84
CA ILE A 261 -15.47 -1.92 8.31
C ILE A 261 -15.53 -3.09 7.33
N SER A 262 -15.41 -2.80 6.03
CA SER A 262 -15.52 -3.81 4.99
C SER A 262 -14.16 -4.40 4.64
N ARG A 263 -14.26 -5.63 4.15
CA ARG A 263 -13.20 -6.47 3.58
C ARG A 263 -12.66 -6.00 2.24
N ASP A 264 -13.29 -4.98 1.66
CA ASP A 264 -12.96 -4.43 0.36
C ASP A 264 -11.78 -3.47 0.46
N TYR A 265 -10.96 -3.43 -0.58
CA TYR A 265 -9.76 -2.60 -0.65
C TYR A 265 -9.97 -1.30 -1.45
N ARG A 266 -11.16 -1.13 -2.04
CA ARG A 266 -11.57 0.03 -2.83
C ARG A 266 -13.03 0.34 -2.59
N CYS A 267 -13.35 1.62 -2.56
CA CYS A 267 -14.73 2.06 -2.65
C CYS A 267 -15.27 1.78 -4.05
N PRO A 268 -16.47 1.19 -4.19
CA PRO A 268 -17.07 0.97 -5.50
C PRO A 268 -17.33 2.33 -6.17
N PRO A 269 -17.26 2.41 -7.50
CA PRO A 269 -17.60 3.64 -8.20
C PRO A 269 -19.05 4.03 -7.89
N GLU A 270 -19.27 5.24 -7.37
CA GLU A 270 -20.61 5.74 -7.09
C GLU A 270 -21.41 5.84 -8.39
N LYS A 271 -22.50 5.09 -8.49
CA LYS A 271 -23.42 5.20 -9.63
C LYS A 271 -24.34 6.41 -9.41
N GLY A 272 -23.93 7.57 -9.91
CA GLY A 272 -24.86 8.65 -10.26
C GLY A 272 -25.43 9.51 -9.12
N LYS A 273 -24.76 9.64 -7.97
CA LYS A 273 -25.11 10.68 -6.98
C LYS A 273 -23.93 11.62 -6.78
N ARG A 274 -24.22 12.94 -6.74
CA ARG A 274 -23.22 13.96 -6.47
C ARG A 274 -22.76 13.80 -5.02
N ARG A 275 -21.44 13.63 -4.84
CA ARG A 275 -20.74 13.66 -3.55
C ARG A 275 -21.31 14.75 -2.65
N ALA A 276 -21.74 14.40 -1.44
CA ALA A 276 -21.58 15.32 -0.32
C ALA A 276 -20.08 15.36 -0.08
N VAL A 277 -19.40 16.25 -0.79
CA VAL A 277 -17.96 16.42 -0.67
C VAL A 277 -17.70 16.90 0.75
N LEU A 278 -17.28 15.99 1.63
CA LEU A 278 -16.33 16.34 2.67
C LEU A 278 -15.21 17.08 1.95
N ASP A 279 -15.07 18.38 2.23
CA ASP A 279 -14.16 19.31 1.55
C ASP A 279 -12.88 18.58 1.09
N PRO A 280 -12.56 18.50 -0.22
CA PRO A 280 -11.42 17.72 -0.68
C PRO A 280 -10.11 18.23 -0.05
N ALA A 281 -10.08 19.49 0.38
CA ALA A 281 -8.97 20.09 1.10
C ALA A 281 -8.82 19.57 2.54
N ALA A 282 -9.86 18.93 3.11
CA ALA A 282 -9.84 18.34 4.44
C ALA A 282 -9.26 16.92 4.49
N VAL A 283 -9.12 16.26 3.34
CA VAL A 283 -8.38 14.98 3.25
C VAL A 283 -6.90 15.33 3.12
N VAL A 284 -6.16 15.24 4.23
CA VAL A 284 -4.70 15.21 4.16
C VAL A 284 -4.32 13.77 3.84
N PRO A 285 -3.95 13.42 2.58
CA PRO A 285 -3.54 12.06 2.29
C PRO A 285 -2.27 11.77 3.10
N ALA A 286 -2.26 10.65 3.82
CA ALA A 286 -1.00 10.11 4.33
C ALA A 286 -0.01 9.99 3.15
N PRO A 287 1.31 10.17 3.37
CA PRO A 287 2.29 10.03 2.30
C PRO A 287 2.10 8.66 1.65
N LEU A 288 1.56 8.69 0.43
CA LEU A 288 1.25 7.49 -0.32
C LEU A 288 2.56 6.76 -0.62
N PRO A 289 2.56 5.42 -0.62
CA PRO A 289 3.73 4.69 -1.02
C PRO A 289 4.19 5.09 -2.43
N PRO A 290 5.49 4.95 -2.76
CA PRO A 290 6.06 5.45 -4.00
C PRO A 290 5.27 5.04 -5.25
N CYS A 291 4.72 3.83 -5.24
CA CYS A 291 3.99 3.29 -6.38
C CYS A 291 2.52 3.76 -6.50
N TYR A 292 1.94 4.38 -5.47
CA TYR A 292 0.60 5.00 -5.55
C TYR A 292 0.64 6.41 -6.12
N ALA A 293 1.80 7.09 -6.03
CA ALA A 293 1.99 8.40 -6.64
C ALA A 293 1.86 8.33 -8.17
N THR A 294 2.31 7.22 -8.79
CA THR A 294 2.21 7.00 -10.23
C THR A 294 0.77 6.80 -10.71
N THR A 295 -0.05 6.04 -10.00
CA THR A 295 -1.44 5.75 -10.41
C THR A 295 -2.30 7.00 -10.35
N SER A 296 -2.19 7.78 -9.27
CA SER A 296 -2.93 9.03 -9.10
C SER A 296 -2.65 10.01 -10.25
N ARG A 297 -1.38 10.11 -10.67
CA ARG A 297 -0.98 10.96 -11.81
C ARG A 297 -1.47 10.42 -13.16
N ARG A 298 -1.44 9.10 -13.40
CA ARG A 298 -2.01 8.50 -14.62
C ARG A 298 -3.53 8.72 -14.70
N GLN A 299 -4.27 8.56 -13.60
CA GLN A 299 -5.71 8.85 -13.56
C GLN A 299 -6.00 10.34 -13.83
N ALA A 300 -5.21 11.25 -13.26
CA ALA A 300 -5.34 12.68 -13.53
C ALA A 300 -5.04 13.03 -15.01
N ALA A 301 -4.02 12.41 -15.62
CA ALA A 301 -3.67 12.63 -17.02
C ALA A 301 -4.71 12.06 -18.01
N MET A 302 -5.31 10.91 -17.71
CA MET A 302 -6.39 10.34 -18.52
C MET A 302 -7.68 11.16 -18.43
N GLY A 303 -7.97 11.74 -17.26
CA GLY A 303 -9.09 12.69 -17.10
C GLY A 303 -8.90 13.99 -17.90
N ALA A 304 -7.67 14.52 -17.95
CA ALA A 304 -7.37 15.75 -18.70
C ALA A 304 -7.39 15.55 -20.23
N SER A 305 -7.05 14.37 -20.73
CA SER A 305 -6.96 14.10 -22.18
C SER A 305 -8.33 13.92 -22.87
N SER A 306 -9.42 13.87 -22.10
CA SER A 306 -10.78 13.68 -22.64
C SER A 306 -11.49 14.98 -23.02
N VAL A 307 -10.89 16.15 -22.77
CA VAL A 307 -11.39 17.45 -23.26
C VAL A 307 -10.61 17.82 -24.53
N SER A 308 -10.81 17.04 -25.59
CA SER A 308 -10.40 17.46 -26.92
C SER A 308 -11.49 18.39 -27.46
N THR A 309 -11.26 19.69 -27.27
CA THR A 309 -11.98 20.75 -27.99
C THR A 309 -11.78 20.51 -29.48
N LEU A 310 -12.77 19.91 -30.13
CA LEU A 310 -12.85 19.85 -31.59
C LEU A 310 -12.71 21.28 -32.13
N PRO A 311 -11.73 21.57 -33.00
CA PRO A 311 -11.70 22.85 -33.69
C PRO A 311 -12.95 22.96 -34.57
N PRO A 312 -13.68 24.08 -34.55
CA PRO A 312 -14.80 24.27 -35.45
C PRO A 312 -14.28 24.44 -36.87
N GLY A 313 -14.75 23.59 -37.78
CA GLY A 313 -14.80 23.88 -39.20
C GLY A 313 -13.57 23.45 -40.02
N ARG A 314 -13.69 22.30 -40.67
CA ARG A 314 -13.23 22.18 -42.06
C ARG A 314 -14.22 21.34 -42.86
N SER A 315 -14.90 22.06 -43.75
CA SER A 315 -15.88 21.57 -44.71
C SER A 315 -15.37 20.35 -45.47
N SER A 316 -16.22 19.32 -45.55
CA SER A 316 -15.96 18.07 -46.24
C SER A 316 -15.88 18.28 -47.75
N SER A 317 -14.71 18.04 -48.34
CA SER A 317 -14.59 17.76 -49.77
C SER A 317 -14.86 16.27 -49.99
N LEU A 318 -15.89 15.99 -50.79
CA LEU A 318 -16.21 14.67 -51.35
C LEU A 318 -14.95 14.01 -51.93
N ILE A 319 -14.60 12.82 -51.41
CA ILE A 319 -13.76 11.86 -52.14
C ILE A 319 -14.70 10.75 -52.61
N GLN A 320 -15.00 10.75 -53.91
CA GLN A 320 -15.64 9.64 -54.60
C GLN A 320 -14.72 8.41 -54.56
N VAL A 321 -15.13 7.38 -53.81
CA VAL A 321 -14.53 6.05 -53.90
C VAL A 321 -15.09 5.36 -55.14
N ARG A 322 -14.26 5.23 -56.19
CA ARG A 322 -14.54 4.35 -57.33
C ARG A 322 -14.51 2.89 -56.86
N ARG A 323 -15.67 2.22 -56.94
CA ARG A 323 -15.77 0.75 -56.87
C ARG A 323 -15.06 0.15 -58.08
N ALA A 324 -14.01 -0.63 -57.84
CA ALA A 324 -13.48 -1.57 -58.83
C ALA A 324 -14.22 -2.91 -58.67
N SER A 325 -14.94 -3.32 -59.72
CA SER A 325 -15.56 -4.64 -59.85
C SER A 325 -14.48 -5.71 -60.05
N LEU A 326 -14.54 -6.78 -59.26
CA LEU A 326 -13.79 -8.02 -59.51
C LEU A 326 -14.66 -9.00 -60.34
N PRO A 327 -14.09 -9.73 -61.31
CA PRO A 327 -14.82 -10.71 -62.09
C PRO A 327 -15.01 -12.02 -61.32
N ALA A 328 -16.20 -12.60 -61.46
CA ALA A 328 -16.56 -13.92 -61.00
C ALA A 328 -15.74 -15.00 -61.73
N ARG A 329 -15.17 -15.94 -60.97
CA ARG A 329 -14.53 -17.14 -61.51
C ARG A 329 -15.45 -18.32 -61.27
N VAL A 330 -15.92 -18.90 -62.37
CA VAL A 330 -16.70 -20.14 -62.45
C VAL A 330 -15.79 -21.32 -62.15
N LEU A 331 -16.20 -22.18 -61.23
CA LEU A 331 -15.97 -23.63 -61.22
C LEU A 331 -17.16 -24.30 -60.51
#